data_AF-A0A4R6Y511-F1
#
_entry.id   AF-A0A4R6Y511-F1
#
_cell.length_a   1.000
_cell.length_b   1.000
_cell.length_c   1.000
_cell.angle_alpha   90.00
_cell.angle_beta   90.00
_cell.angle_gamma   90.00
#
_symmetry.space_group_name_H-M   'P 1'
#
loop_
_entity.id
_entity.type
_entity.pdbx_description
1 polymer ?
#
loop_
_entity_poly.entity_id
_entity_poly.type
_entity_poly.pdbx_seq_one_letter_code
_entity_poly.pdbx_strand_id
1 'polypeptide(L)'
;QTLGMKLFAAKGKVEIQAQSDNIEIIADKVMKLISAKESIEIAAKKEVLITSGGSYIRINAGGIEHGTLGFWKAHAGSHNLPGEKGLDYASPKMPKPAFSNRLDLYDILAGRDFSQIKYTAILDDKTVSSGTFDEHGRTARIFSNKQQNAKLLVSTGDNWAYSVKTEATLTNSIQFELKDFMGDPIKDLRYEFRTNGSVVKAGQFNGDKVNVTTSGTGVLELWVEKFPTQTLGLALNMTDIAGISEVSLISPKKVYKFELLPDGEKGDYWRGTYEVQDGETFASIAEKYGTTPISLLAMNSDIDDYSKPVYPALTKGQVIQVPPQSNRKS
;
A
#
# COMPACT_ATOMS: atom_id res chain seq x y z
N GLN A 1 -19.37 -18.62 -5.53
CA GLN A 1 -18.52 -19.07 -4.40
C GLN A 1 -19.42 -19.47 -3.25
N THR A 2 -19.09 -20.55 -2.52
CA THR A 2 -19.91 -21.16 -1.45
C THR A 2 -19.38 -20.89 -0.03
N LEU A 3 -18.47 -19.94 0.15
CA LEU A 3 -17.82 -19.65 1.44
C LEU A 3 -18.06 -18.19 1.86
N GLY A 4 -18.44 -17.98 3.12
CA GLY A 4 -18.66 -16.67 3.73
C GLY A 4 -17.44 -16.13 4.49
N MET A 5 -17.57 -14.96 5.12
CA MET A 5 -16.50 -14.30 5.88
C MET A 5 -16.78 -14.35 7.39
N LYS A 6 -15.71 -14.52 8.19
CA LYS A 6 -15.76 -14.37 9.66
C LYS A 6 -14.60 -13.49 10.13
N LEU A 7 -14.89 -12.47 10.93
CA LEU A 7 -13.92 -11.55 11.52
C LEU A 7 -14.06 -11.64 13.05
N PHE A 8 -12.99 -12.04 13.75
CA PHE A 8 -12.99 -12.20 15.20
C PHE A 8 -11.76 -11.57 15.84
N ALA A 9 -11.95 -10.91 16.99
CA ALA A 9 -10.89 -10.50 17.89
C ALA A 9 -11.14 -11.11 19.28
N ALA A 10 -10.21 -11.93 19.77
CA ALA A 10 -10.35 -12.57 21.09
C ALA A 10 -10.19 -11.57 22.25
N LYS A 11 -9.40 -10.52 22.03
CA LYS A 11 -9.18 -9.38 22.92
C LYS A 11 -8.91 -8.14 22.07
N GLY A 12 -9.18 -6.96 22.63
CA GLY A 12 -8.98 -5.68 21.95
C GLY A 12 -10.19 -5.21 21.12
N LYS A 13 -10.14 -3.95 20.70
CA LYS A 13 -11.21 -3.28 19.95
C LYS A 13 -11.18 -3.71 18.48
N VAL A 14 -12.35 -4.01 17.91
CA VAL A 14 -12.55 -4.08 16.46
C VAL A 14 -13.12 -2.75 16.01
N GLU A 15 -12.48 -2.13 15.02
CA GLU A 15 -12.87 -0.82 14.49
C GLU A 15 -12.89 -0.86 12.97
N ILE A 16 -14.01 -0.42 12.38
CA ILE A 16 -14.21 -0.33 10.92
C ILE A 16 -14.54 1.14 10.62
N GLN A 17 -13.77 1.77 9.74
CA GLN A 17 -13.93 3.18 9.39
C GLN A 17 -13.74 3.38 7.88
N ALA A 18 -14.57 4.24 7.29
CA ALA A 18 -14.32 4.86 5.98
C ALA A 18 -14.13 6.35 6.23
N GLN A 19 -12.89 6.83 6.07
CA GLN A 19 -12.49 8.16 6.53
C GLN A 19 -12.85 9.29 5.54
N SER A 20 -13.07 8.94 4.28
CA SER A 20 -13.43 9.86 3.20
C SER A 20 -14.56 9.34 2.33
N ASP A 21 -15.20 8.23 2.72
CA ASP A 21 -16.20 7.55 1.90
C ASP A 21 -17.28 6.85 2.75
N ASN A 22 -18.25 6.19 2.11
CA ASN A 22 -19.33 5.46 2.76
C ASN A 22 -18.91 4.07 3.28
N ILE A 23 -19.66 3.57 4.28
CA ILE A 23 -19.68 2.16 4.65
C ILE A 23 -21.08 1.63 4.31
N GLU A 24 -21.14 0.59 3.47
CA GLU A 24 -22.36 -0.15 3.19
C GLU A 24 -22.25 -1.57 3.73
N ILE A 25 -23.23 -1.97 4.54
CA ILE A 25 -23.38 -3.34 5.04
C ILE A 25 -24.72 -3.85 4.55
N ILE A 26 -24.70 -4.86 3.68
CA ILE A 26 -25.90 -5.39 3.02
C ILE A 26 -25.94 -6.89 3.26
N ALA A 27 -27.11 -7.42 3.63
CA ALA A 27 -27.34 -8.84 3.82
C ALA A 27 -28.64 -9.25 3.10
N ASP A 28 -28.57 -10.30 2.28
CA ASP A 28 -29.73 -10.86 1.55
C ASP A 28 -30.79 -11.45 2.50
N LYS A 29 -30.37 -11.93 3.67
CA LYS A 29 -31.25 -12.51 4.68
C LYS A 29 -31.39 -11.61 5.89
N VAL A 30 -30.59 -11.87 6.93
CA VAL A 30 -30.75 -11.25 8.24
C VAL A 30 -29.46 -10.53 8.63
N MET A 31 -29.59 -9.29 9.06
CA MET A 31 -28.55 -8.53 9.75
C MET A 31 -28.87 -8.46 11.26
N LYS A 32 -27.87 -8.69 12.11
CA LYS A 32 -27.99 -8.57 13.58
C LYS A 32 -26.87 -7.69 14.12
N LEU A 33 -27.23 -6.64 14.86
CA LEU A 33 -26.31 -5.84 15.67
C LEU A 33 -26.60 -6.16 17.13
N ILE A 34 -25.62 -6.75 17.84
CA ILE A 34 -25.81 -7.26 19.21
C ILE A 34 -24.62 -6.87 20.06
N SER A 35 -24.88 -6.21 21.19
CA SER A 35 -23.94 -6.08 22.31
C SER A 35 -24.38 -7.03 23.42
N ALA A 36 -23.55 -8.01 23.76
CA ALA A 36 -23.93 -9.06 24.71
C ALA A 36 -23.88 -8.61 26.18
N LYS A 37 -23.19 -7.50 26.47
CA LYS A 37 -22.90 -7.07 27.86
C LYS A 37 -23.25 -5.62 28.13
N GLU A 38 -23.19 -4.76 27.13
CA GLU A 38 -23.28 -3.30 27.31
C GLU A 38 -24.27 -2.70 26.30
N SER A 39 -23.90 -1.59 25.65
CA SER A 39 -24.79 -0.80 24.78
C SER A 39 -24.54 -1.03 23.29
N ILE A 40 -25.51 -0.59 22.48
CA ILE A 40 -25.35 -0.27 21.06
C ILE A 40 -25.62 1.22 20.92
N GLU A 41 -24.65 1.96 20.37
CA GLU A 41 -24.77 3.40 20.12
C GLU A 41 -24.86 3.65 18.62
N ILE A 42 -25.87 4.41 18.21
CA ILE A 42 -26.06 4.85 16.82
C ILE A 42 -26.19 6.37 16.86
N ALA A 43 -25.19 7.07 16.34
CA ALA A 43 -25.14 8.51 16.31
C ALA A 43 -24.79 8.99 14.90
N ALA A 44 -25.43 10.08 14.47
CA ALA A 44 -25.15 10.72 13.19
C ALA A 44 -25.19 12.24 13.34
N LYS A 45 -24.33 12.94 12.61
CA LYS A 45 -24.30 14.41 12.61
C LYS A 45 -25.51 15.05 11.91
N LYS A 46 -26.07 14.36 10.90
CA LYS A 46 -27.17 14.87 10.07
C LYS A 46 -28.50 14.18 10.37
N GLU A 47 -28.56 12.86 10.18
CA GLU A 47 -29.80 12.11 10.29
C GLU A 47 -29.54 10.63 10.61
N VAL A 48 -30.40 10.04 11.44
CA VAL A 48 -30.57 8.59 11.57
C VAL A 48 -31.97 8.22 11.04
N LEU A 49 -32.02 7.31 10.07
CA LEU A 49 -33.27 6.77 9.51
C LEU A 49 -33.30 5.25 9.66
N ILE A 50 -34.32 4.74 10.35
CA ILE A 50 -34.60 3.31 10.49
C ILE A 50 -35.93 3.04 9.80
N THR A 51 -35.98 2.17 8.79
CA THR A 51 -37.18 1.98 7.95
C THR A 51 -37.44 0.51 7.64
N SER A 52 -38.73 0.16 7.52
CA SER A 52 -39.19 -1.17 7.10
C SER A 52 -40.63 -1.10 6.58
N GLY A 53 -40.90 -1.66 5.40
CA GLY A 53 -42.26 -1.79 4.86
C GLY A 53 -43.06 -0.48 4.80
N GLY A 54 -42.39 0.66 4.58
CA GLY A 54 -43.01 1.99 4.56
C GLY A 54 -43.18 2.67 5.94
N SER A 55 -42.90 1.97 7.04
CA SER A 55 -42.82 2.57 8.38
C SER A 55 -41.40 3.01 8.70
N TYR A 56 -41.22 4.08 9.47
CA TYR A 56 -39.90 4.60 9.83
C TYR A 56 -39.83 5.31 11.18
N ILE A 57 -38.59 5.43 11.67
CA ILE A 57 -38.17 6.37 12.71
C ILE A 57 -37.08 7.25 12.10
N ARG A 58 -37.26 8.56 12.15
CA ARG A 58 -36.29 9.56 11.69
C ARG A 58 -35.88 10.44 12.87
N ILE A 59 -34.58 10.66 13.02
CA ILE A 59 -33.99 11.50 14.06
C ILE A 59 -33.03 12.47 13.37
N ASN A 60 -33.29 13.78 13.47
CA ASN A 60 -32.45 14.83 12.91
C ASN A 60 -32.61 16.15 13.69
N ALA A 61 -32.03 17.25 13.18
CA ALA A 61 -32.10 18.56 13.83
C ALA A 61 -33.54 19.12 13.96
N GLY A 62 -34.50 18.61 13.20
CA GLY A 62 -35.91 18.98 13.28
C GLY A 62 -36.69 18.21 14.36
N GLY A 63 -36.09 17.19 14.99
CA GLY A 63 -36.71 16.39 16.07
C GLY A 63 -36.75 14.89 15.75
N ILE A 64 -37.71 14.20 16.37
CA ILE A 64 -37.97 12.77 16.21
C ILE A 64 -39.32 12.58 15.52
N GLU A 65 -39.33 11.82 14.43
CA GLU A 65 -40.52 11.54 13.64
C GLU A 65 -40.74 10.02 13.55
N HIS A 66 -41.94 9.57 13.92
CA HIS A 66 -42.39 8.19 13.78
C HIS A 66 -43.50 8.14 12.72
N GLY A 67 -43.27 7.48 11.60
CA GLY A 67 -44.24 7.37 10.51
C GLY A 67 -44.65 5.92 10.24
N THR A 68 -45.93 5.67 9.98
CA THR A 68 -46.43 4.37 9.51
C THR A 68 -47.72 4.55 8.72
N LEU A 69 -47.94 3.68 7.72
CA LEU A 69 -49.20 3.58 6.99
C LEU A 69 -50.22 2.67 7.69
N GLY A 70 -49.77 1.88 8.67
CA GLY A 70 -50.59 0.94 9.42
C GLY A 70 -50.93 1.44 10.83
N PHE A 71 -51.31 0.51 11.70
CA PHE A 71 -51.56 0.82 13.10
C PHE A 71 -50.24 1.03 13.86
N TRP A 72 -50.09 2.19 14.48
CA TRP A 72 -49.08 2.40 15.51
C TRP A 72 -49.64 1.94 16.86
N LYS A 73 -49.07 0.85 17.42
CA LYS A 73 -49.50 0.28 18.70
C LYS A 73 -48.39 0.40 19.73
N ALA A 74 -48.64 1.18 20.78
CA ALA A 74 -47.74 1.34 21.91
C ALA A 74 -48.32 0.65 23.16
N HIS A 75 -47.55 -0.24 23.77
CA HIS A 75 -47.86 -0.82 25.08
C HIS A 75 -46.94 -0.18 26.12
N ALA A 76 -47.49 0.61 27.05
CA ALA A 76 -46.71 1.32 28.06
C ALA A 76 -47.47 1.41 29.39
N GLY A 77 -46.72 1.41 30.50
CA GLY A 77 -47.27 1.70 31.84
C GLY A 77 -47.51 3.20 32.09
N SER A 78 -46.84 4.09 31.33
CA SER A 78 -47.02 5.55 31.38
C SER A 78 -46.41 6.22 30.14
N HIS A 79 -46.92 7.39 29.77
CA HIS A 79 -46.34 8.29 28.77
C HIS A 79 -46.14 9.67 29.40
N ASN A 80 -44.90 9.96 29.80
CA ASN A 80 -44.55 11.26 30.36
C ASN A 80 -44.05 12.19 29.24
N LEU A 81 -44.51 13.45 29.25
CA LEU A 81 -44.09 14.48 28.30
C LEU A 81 -43.39 15.62 29.06
N PRO A 82 -42.24 15.36 29.70
CA PRO A 82 -41.43 16.43 30.26
C PRO A 82 -40.97 17.35 29.12
N GLY A 83 -40.69 18.61 29.45
CA GLY A 83 -40.18 19.57 28.46
C GLY A 83 -38.91 19.09 27.74
N GLU A 84 -38.49 19.87 26.76
CA GLU A 84 -37.36 19.53 25.89
C GLU A 84 -36.07 19.20 26.67
N LYS A 85 -35.33 18.21 26.16
CA LYS A 85 -34.02 17.82 26.69
C LYS A 85 -33.13 17.42 25.53
N GLY A 86 -32.00 18.09 25.39
CA GLY A 86 -30.97 17.77 24.40
C GLY A 86 -29.90 16.83 24.94
N LEU A 87 -29.26 16.10 24.04
CA LEU A 87 -28.00 15.40 24.27
C LEU A 87 -27.06 15.78 23.14
N ASP A 88 -25.92 16.38 23.46
CA ASP A 88 -24.86 16.57 22.48
C ASP A 88 -23.99 15.31 22.43
N TYR A 89 -23.97 14.64 21.28
CA TYR A 89 -23.06 13.52 21.07
C TYR A 89 -21.76 14.06 20.52
N ALA A 90 -20.72 14.09 21.36
CA ALA A 90 -19.37 14.38 20.91
C ALA A 90 -18.95 13.29 19.91
N SER A 91 -19.08 13.60 18.62
CA SER A 91 -18.58 12.72 17.56
C SER A 91 -17.12 12.40 17.88
N PRO A 92 -16.70 11.12 17.84
CA PRO A 92 -15.33 10.77 18.10
C PRO A 92 -14.43 11.66 17.27
N LYS A 93 -13.60 12.47 17.93
CA LYS A 93 -12.61 13.29 17.25
C LYS A 93 -11.73 12.31 16.50
N MET A 94 -11.84 12.34 15.18
CA MET A 94 -11.06 11.43 14.35
C MET A 94 -9.60 11.62 14.72
N PRO A 95 -8.87 10.56 15.06
CA PRO A 95 -7.45 10.66 15.29
C PRO A 95 -6.85 11.18 13.99
N LYS A 96 -6.36 12.43 13.99
CA LYS A 96 -5.46 12.86 12.94
C LYS A 96 -4.23 11.98 13.09
N PRO A 97 -3.83 11.23 12.05
CA PRO A 97 -2.59 10.48 12.13
C PRO A 97 -1.48 11.48 12.45
N ALA A 98 -0.75 11.21 13.53
CA ALA A 98 0.31 12.09 13.98
C ALA A 98 1.54 11.99 13.06
N PHE A 99 1.63 10.90 12.30
CA PHE A 99 2.74 10.60 11.41
C PHE A 99 2.23 10.06 10.08
N SER A 100 2.85 10.47 8.99
CA SER A 100 2.58 9.95 7.66
C SER A 100 3.80 9.99 6.76
N ASN A 101 3.82 9.12 5.73
CA ASN A 101 4.79 9.23 4.65
C ASN A 101 4.20 8.70 3.34
N ARG A 102 4.78 9.12 2.24
CA ARG A 102 4.47 8.66 0.88
C ARG A 102 5.81 8.38 0.20
N LEU A 103 5.98 7.19 -0.35
CA LEU A 103 7.22 6.82 -1.00
C LEU A 103 7.11 7.05 -2.49
N ASP A 104 8.17 7.58 -3.07
CA ASP A 104 8.38 7.69 -4.50
C ASP A 104 9.46 6.71 -4.94
N LEU A 105 9.11 5.86 -5.89
CA LEU A 105 10.03 4.89 -6.47
C LEU A 105 10.05 5.01 -7.99
N TYR A 106 9.72 6.19 -8.55
CA TYR A 106 9.69 6.42 -9.99
C TYR A 106 10.99 5.97 -10.66
N ASP A 107 12.15 6.49 -10.21
CA ASP A 107 13.45 6.20 -10.82
C ASP A 107 13.79 4.70 -10.78
N ILE A 108 13.35 4.03 -9.74
CA ILE A 108 13.64 2.60 -9.52
C ILE A 108 12.70 1.72 -10.33
N LEU A 109 11.48 2.18 -10.58
CA LEU A 109 10.45 1.45 -11.31
C LEU A 109 10.26 1.99 -12.74
N ALA A 110 11.13 2.91 -13.18
CA ALA A 110 11.04 3.60 -14.45
C ALA A 110 10.95 2.61 -15.62
N GLY A 111 10.09 2.92 -16.59
CA GLY A 111 9.85 2.08 -17.77
C GLY A 111 8.96 0.86 -17.51
N ARG A 112 8.42 0.69 -16.30
CA ARG A 112 7.39 -0.31 -15.98
C ARG A 112 6.01 0.33 -15.88
N ASP A 113 4.97 -0.46 -16.11
CA ASP A 113 3.60 -0.05 -15.82
C ASP A 113 3.35 -0.09 -14.30
N PHE A 114 3.30 1.08 -13.67
CA PHE A 114 3.11 1.25 -12.23
C PHE A 114 1.81 0.62 -11.72
N SER A 115 0.77 0.52 -12.56
CA SER A 115 -0.51 -0.09 -12.18
C SER A 115 -0.40 -1.61 -11.95
N GLN A 116 0.61 -2.25 -12.55
CA GLN A 116 0.87 -3.68 -12.40
C GLN A 116 1.79 -4.00 -11.22
N ILE A 117 2.45 -2.99 -10.65
CA ILE A 117 3.41 -3.15 -9.56
C ILE A 117 2.66 -2.98 -8.24
N LYS A 118 2.68 -4.04 -7.44
CA LYS A 118 2.02 -4.06 -6.13
C LYS A 118 3.03 -3.71 -5.05
N TYR A 119 2.57 -3.01 -4.02
CA TYR A 119 3.33 -2.85 -2.79
C TYR A 119 2.54 -3.28 -1.55
N THR A 120 3.30 -3.63 -0.52
CA THR A 120 2.79 -3.89 0.83
C THR A 120 3.68 -3.16 1.82
N ALA A 121 3.13 -2.14 2.47
CA ALA A 121 3.75 -1.43 3.57
C ALA A 121 3.40 -2.12 4.90
N ILE A 122 4.40 -2.32 5.73
CA ILE A 122 4.26 -2.96 7.04
C ILE A 122 4.98 -2.11 8.07
N LEU A 123 4.22 -1.65 9.05
CA LEU A 123 4.70 -0.84 10.16
C LEU A 123 5.24 -1.75 11.27
N ASP A 124 6.01 -1.21 12.21
CA ASP A 124 6.59 -1.98 13.32
C ASP A 124 5.52 -2.61 14.24
N ASP A 125 4.34 -2.00 14.34
CA ASP A 125 3.16 -2.58 15.02
C ASP A 125 2.43 -3.66 14.20
N LYS A 126 2.98 -4.06 13.06
CA LYS A 126 2.43 -5.04 12.12
C LYS A 126 1.16 -4.58 11.40
N THR A 127 0.83 -3.29 11.45
CA THR A 127 -0.20 -2.71 10.57
C THR A 127 0.25 -2.90 9.13
N VAL A 128 -0.66 -3.38 8.29
CA VAL A 128 -0.39 -3.64 6.87
C VAL A 128 -1.24 -2.69 6.03
N SER A 129 -0.61 -2.02 5.07
CA SER A 129 -1.27 -1.29 3.99
C SER A 129 -0.78 -1.84 2.66
N SER A 130 -1.63 -1.93 1.65
CA SER A 130 -1.28 -2.47 0.34
C SER A 130 -1.96 -1.68 -0.76
N GLY A 131 -1.36 -1.68 -1.93
CA GLY A 131 -1.90 -1.01 -3.10
C GLY A 131 -1.00 -1.15 -4.32
N THR A 132 -1.28 -0.32 -5.31
CA THR A 132 -0.44 -0.13 -6.50
C THR A 132 0.12 1.28 -6.50
N PHE A 133 1.17 1.50 -7.27
CA PHE A 133 1.71 2.85 -7.46
C PHE A 133 0.79 3.68 -8.35
N ASP A 134 0.78 5.00 -8.15
CA ASP A 134 0.12 5.91 -9.08
C ASP A 134 0.94 6.11 -10.37
N GLU A 135 0.43 6.93 -11.29
CA GLU A 135 1.08 7.23 -12.58
C GLU A 135 2.49 7.84 -12.47
N HIS A 136 2.87 8.29 -11.27
CA HIS A 136 4.16 8.87 -10.96
C HIS A 136 5.03 7.95 -10.09
N GLY A 137 4.70 6.67 -9.95
CA GLY A 137 5.52 5.74 -9.18
C GLY A 137 5.45 5.97 -7.67
N ARG A 138 4.37 6.57 -7.17
CA ARG A 138 4.19 6.89 -5.74
C ARG A 138 3.20 5.96 -5.06
N THR A 139 3.49 5.60 -3.81
CA THR A 139 2.53 4.85 -2.97
C THR A 139 1.32 5.72 -2.62
N ALA A 140 0.25 5.13 -2.09
CA ALA A 140 -0.70 5.89 -1.29
C ALA A 140 0.00 6.41 -0.02
N ARG A 141 -0.57 7.43 0.62
CA ARG A 141 -0.02 7.92 1.89
C ARG A 141 -0.26 6.87 2.98
N ILE A 142 0.80 6.53 3.69
CA ILE A 142 0.82 5.56 4.78
C ILE A 142 0.80 6.35 6.08
N PHE A 143 -0.10 5.98 7.00
CA PHE A 143 -0.39 6.74 8.21
C PHE A 143 -0.09 5.94 9.47
N SER A 144 0.26 6.66 10.54
CA SER A 144 0.47 6.12 11.87
C SER A 144 0.13 7.15 12.94
N ASN A 145 -0.19 6.67 14.14
CA ASN A 145 -0.38 7.51 15.33
C ASN A 145 0.92 7.71 16.14
N LYS A 146 2.01 7.03 15.76
CA LYS A 146 3.33 7.11 16.39
C LYS A 146 4.44 7.18 15.34
N GLN A 147 5.56 7.81 15.68
CA GLN A 147 6.78 7.75 14.88
C GLN A 147 7.27 6.31 14.89
N GLN A 148 7.43 5.71 13.72
CA GLN A 148 7.92 4.35 13.61
C GLN A 148 8.55 4.12 12.25
N ASN A 149 9.42 3.12 12.20
CA ASN A 149 9.93 2.62 10.95
C ASN A 149 8.86 1.74 10.29
N ALA A 150 9.02 1.58 8.99
CA ALA A 150 8.20 0.72 8.18
C ALA A 150 9.02 0.11 7.05
N LYS A 151 8.50 -1.00 6.55
CA LYS A 151 9.06 -1.73 5.41
C LYS A 151 8.07 -1.72 4.27
N LEU A 152 8.51 -1.35 3.09
CA LEU A 152 7.73 -1.42 1.86
C LEU A 152 8.24 -2.59 1.02
N LEU A 153 7.46 -3.66 0.91
CA LEU A 153 7.71 -4.72 -0.06
C LEU A 153 7.13 -4.30 -1.41
N VAL A 154 7.97 -4.19 -2.42
CA VAL A 154 7.56 -3.95 -3.82
C VAL A 154 7.64 -5.26 -4.58
N SER A 155 6.58 -5.58 -5.33
CA SER A 155 6.42 -6.85 -6.06
C SER A 155 6.15 -6.56 -7.54
N THR A 156 7.07 -7.01 -8.40
CA THR A 156 6.94 -6.92 -9.87
C THR A 156 6.44 -8.23 -10.50
N GLY A 157 6.20 -9.25 -9.68
CA GLY A 157 5.65 -10.55 -10.07
C GLY A 157 5.62 -11.52 -8.88
N ASP A 158 5.34 -12.79 -9.17
CA ASP A 158 5.24 -13.83 -8.14
C ASP A 158 6.43 -14.81 -8.11
N ASN A 159 7.08 -15.00 -9.26
CA ASN A 159 8.11 -16.02 -9.45
C ASN A 159 9.51 -15.42 -9.52
N TRP A 160 10.48 -16.15 -8.98
CA TRP A 160 11.90 -15.87 -9.18
C TRP A 160 12.29 -16.19 -10.62
N ALA A 161 13.04 -15.28 -11.24
CA ALA A 161 13.73 -15.58 -12.49
C ALA A 161 15.12 -16.12 -12.15
N TYR A 162 15.69 -16.98 -13.00
CA TYR A 162 17.05 -17.47 -12.80
C TYR A 162 17.76 -17.72 -14.13
N SER A 163 19.09 -17.66 -14.09
CA SER A 163 19.97 -18.09 -15.18
C SER A 163 21.02 -19.05 -14.63
N VAL A 164 21.48 -19.96 -15.49
CA VAL A 164 22.47 -20.98 -15.13
C VAL A 164 23.69 -20.84 -16.05
N LYS A 165 24.88 -21.08 -15.51
CA LYS A 165 26.09 -21.31 -16.29
C LYS A 165 26.56 -22.74 -16.10
N THR A 166 26.98 -23.35 -17.20
CA THR A 166 27.48 -24.72 -17.24
C THR A 166 28.92 -24.75 -17.69
N GLU A 167 29.71 -25.64 -17.12
CA GLU A 167 31.09 -25.89 -17.51
C GLU A 167 31.27 -27.32 -18.02
N ALA A 168 32.23 -27.50 -18.94
CA ALA A 168 32.55 -28.81 -19.50
C ALA A 168 33.15 -29.76 -18.44
N THR A 169 33.81 -29.20 -17.43
CA THR A 169 34.35 -29.96 -16.30
C THR A 169 33.27 -30.09 -15.24
N LEU A 170 32.89 -31.32 -14.89
CA LEU A 170 31.93 -31.57 -13.82
C LEU A 170 32.49 -31.04 -12.48
N THR A 171 31.78 -30.09 -11.90
CA THR A 171 32.01 -29.59 -10.54
C THR A 171 30.97 -30.16 -9.60
N ASN A 172 31.38 -30.44 -8.36
CA ASN A 172 30.50 -30.80 -7.26
C ASN A 172 30.11 -29.60 -6.40
N SER A 173 30.44 -28.37 -6.83
CA SER A 173 30.08 -27.13 -6.15
C SER A 173 29.41 -26.17 -7.13
N ILE A 174 28.23 -25.70 -6.77
CA ILE A 174 27.46 -24.69 -7.52
C ILE A 174 27.51 -23.39 -6.74
N GLN A 175 27.84 -22.30 -7.42
CA GLN A 175 27.84 -20.96 -6.85
C GLN A 175 26.48 -20.29 -7.07
N PHE A 176 25.87 -19.78 -5.99
CA PHE A 176 24.57 -19.10 -6.03
C PHE A 176 24.71 -17.62 -5.75
N GLU A 177 24.02 -16.79 -6.52
CA GLU A 177 23.89 -15.36 -6.30
C GLU A 177 22.41 -14.96 -6.36
N LEU A 178 21.95 -14.16 -5.40
CA LEU A 178 20.58 -13.65 -5.37
C LEU A 178 20.60 -12.14 -5.49
N LYS A 179 19.89 -11.65 -6.50
CA LYS A 179 19.70 -10.23 -6.79
C LYS A 179 18.24 -9.87 -6.69
N ASP A 180 17.95 -8.61 -6.41
CA ASP A 180 16.62 -8.07 -6.61
C ASP A 180 16.38 -7.72 -8.09
N PHE A 181 15.17 -7.26 -8.42
CA PHE A 181 14.79 -6.89 -9.79
C PHE A 181 15.53 -5.65 -10.33
N MET A 182 16.36 -4.98 -9.52
CA MET A 182 17.30 -3.92 -9.94
C MET A 182 18.70 -4.45 -10.22
N GLY A 183 18.95 -5.73 -9.91
CA GLY A 183 20.27 -6.34 -10.04
C GLY A 183 21.16 -6.17 -8.81
N ASP A 184 20.67 -5.53 -7.75
CA ASP A 184 21.44 -5.36 -6.51
C ASP A 184 21.46 -6.68 -5.72
N PRO A 185 22.58 -7.07 -5.11
CA PRO A 185 22.64 -8.25 -4.25
C PRO A 185 21.70 -8.14 -3.04
N ILE A 186 20.96 -9.22 -2.75
CA ILE A 186 20.04 -9.25 -1.60
C ILE A 186 20.82 -9.55 -0.32
N LYS A 187 20.59 -8.72 0.71
CA LYS A 187 21.17 -8.83 2.04
C LYS A 187 20.14 -9.25 3.09
N ASP A 188 20.61 -9.85 4.18
CA ASP A 188 19.82 -10.32 5.31
C ASP A 188 18.71 -11.33 4.95
N LEU A 189 18.79 -12.00 3.79
CA LEU A 189 17.77 -12.96 3.35
C LEU A 189 18.12 -14.37 3.82
N ARG A 190 17.35 -14.91 4.77
CA ARG A 190 17.53 -16.28 5.24
C ARG A 190 17.21 -17.29 4.13
N TYR A 191 18.04 -18.32 4.02
CA TYR A 191 17.91 -19.37 3.03
C TYR A 191 18.18 -20.77 3.57
N GLU A 192 17.62 -21.76 2.88
CA GLU A 192 17.95 -23.18 3.00
C GLU A 192 18.06 -23.81 1.61
N PHE A 193 19.22 -24.37 1.30
CA PHE A 193 19.38 -25.32 0.22
C PHE A 193 19.04 -26.71 0.71
N ARG A 194 18.19 -27.41 -0.05
CA ARG A 194 17.75 -28.77 0.27
C ARG A 194 18.01 -29.69 -0.90
N THR A 195 18.42 -30.92 -0.63
CA THR A 195 18.48 -31.99 -1.63
C THR A 195 17.59 -33.14 -1.19
N ASN A 196 16.69 -33.57 -2.08
CA ASN A 196 15.70 -34.62 -1.80
C ASN A 196 14.97 -34.42 -0.44
N GLY A 197 14.61 -33.16 -0.14
CA GLY A 197 13.93 -32.77 1.10
C GLY A 197 14.81 -32.55 2.33
N SER A 198 16.10 -32.91 2.29
CA SER A 198 17.04 -32.72 3.41
C SER A 198 17.85 -31.44 3.26
N VAL A 199 18.00 -30.66 4.33
CA VAL A 199 18.82 -29.42 4.32
C VAL A 199 20.29 -29.77 4.17
N VAL A 200 20.94 -29.24 3.13
CA VAL A 200 22.38 -29.41 2.87
C VAL A 200 23.18 -28.15 3.22
N LYS A 201 22.55 -26.98 3.18
CA LYS A 201 23.16 -25.71 3.60
C LYS A 201 22.09 -24.72 4.01
N ALA A 202 22.33 -23.96 5.06
CA ALA A 202 21.44 -22.90 5.51
C ALA A 202 22.27 -21.68 5.94
N GLY A 203 21.65 -20.50 5.90
CA GLY A 203 22.32 -19.28 6.32
C GLY A 203 21.51 -18.03 5.96
N GLN A 204 22.22 -16.91 5.85
CA GLN A 204 21.68 -15.65 5.36
C GLN A 204 22.54 -15.16 4.19
N PHE A 205 21.90 -14.73 3.12
CA PHE A 205 22.59 -14.03 2.04
C PHE A 205 22.93 -12.62 2.52
N ASN A 206 24.21 -12.24 2.40
CA ASN A 206 24.71 -10.92 2.78
C ASN A 206 25.25 -10.13 1.58
N GLY A 207 24.74 -10.47 0.38
CA GLY A 207 25.19 -9.92 -0.90
C GLY A 207 26.31 -10.70 -1.58
N ASP A 208 26.98 -11.59 -0.85
CA ASP A 208 28.02 -12.47 -1.42
C ASP A 208 27.43 -13.73 -2.03
N LYS A 209 28.19 -14.31 -2.97
CA LYS A 209 27.85 -15.60 -3.58
C LYS A 209 28.03 -16.74 -2.58
N VAL A 210 27.12 -17.71 -2.61
CA VAL A 210 27.12 -18.88 -1.73
C VAL A 210 27.44 -20.14 -2.51
N ASN A 211 28.47 -20.86 -2.09
CA ASN A 211 28.79 -22.18 -2.66
C ASN A 211 27.98 -23.28 -1.99
N VAL A 212 27.37 -24.15 -2.80
CA VAL A 212 26.61 -25.32 -2.36
C VAL A 212 27.25 -26.56 -2.97
N THR A 213 27.72 -27.47 -2.12
CA THR A 213 28.23 -28.76 -2.57
C THR A 213 27.06 -29.68 -2.89
N THR A 214 27.07 -30.30 -4.06
CA THR A 214 26.02 -31.22 -4.53
C THR A 214 26.63 -32.52 -5.05
N SER A 215 25.85 -33.60 -5.06
CA SER A 215 26.23 -34.89 -5.65
C SER A 215 26.18 -34.91 -7.18
N GLY A 216 25.82 -33.80 -7.83
CA GLY A 216 25.60 -33.71 -9.29
C GLY A 216 24.35 -34.45 -9.80
N THR A 217 23.59 -35.10 -8.92
CA THR A 217 22.38 -35.88 -9.22
C THR A 217 21.31 -35.63 -8.17
N GLY A 218 20.04 -35.60 -8.57
CA GLY A 218 18.88 -35.40 -7.69
C GLY A 218 18.28 -33.99 -7.76
N VAL A 219 17.31 -33.74 -6.86
CA VAL A 219 16.61 -32.45 -6.81
C VAL A 219 17.36 -31.49 -5.89
N LEU A 220 17.69 -30.29 -6.38
CA LEU A 220 18.18 -29.18 -5.58
C LEU A 220 17.10 -28.11 -5.46
N GLU A 221 16.73 -27.80 -4.22
CA GLU A 221 15.76 -26.77 -3.89
C GLU A 221 16.44 -25.62 -3.15
N LEU A 222 16.11 -24.39 -3.52
CA LEU A 222 16.41 -23.22 -2.72
C LEU A 222 15.12 -22.71 -2.10
N TRP A 223 15.10 -22.68 -0.78
CA TRP A 223 14.04 -22.08 0.03
C TRP A 223 14.56 -20.77 0.62
N VAL A 224 13.75 -19.71 0.55
CA VAL A 224 14.08 -18.39 1.08
C VAL A 224 12.97 -17.87 1.97
N GLU A 225 13.31 -16.98 2.89
CA GLU A 225 12.34 -16.37 3.79
C GLU A 225 11.30 -15.53 3.05
N LYS A 226 10.02 -15.79 3.35
CA LYS A 226 8.90 -15.02 2.85
C LYS A 226 8.68 -13.79 3.72
N PHE A 227 8.63 -12.64 3.08
CA PHE A 227 8.10 -11.43 3.70
C PHE A 227 6.55 -11.42 3.57
N PRO A 228 5.79 -11.08 4.63
CA PRO A 228 6.24 -10.72 5.98
C PRO A 228 6.17 -11.86 7.02
N THR A 229 5.76 -13.06 6.61
CA THR A 229 5.47 -14.18 7.52
C THR A 229 6.70 -14.77 8.19
N GLN A 230 7.91 -14.46 7.67
CA GLN A 230 9.20 -15.00 8.13
C GLN A 230 9.31 -16.54 8.02
N THR A 231 8.36 -17.17 7.33
CA THR A 231 8.39 -18.60 6.99
C THR A 231 9.22 -18.82 5.73
N LEU A 232 9.87 -19.98 5.60
CA LEU A 232 10.57 -20.32 4.35
C LEU A 232 9.60 -20.72 3.24
N GLY A 233 9.92 -20.34 2.01
CA GLY A 233 9.21 -20.68 0.79
C GLY A 233 10.14 -21.09 -0.33
N LEU A 234 9.68 -22.00 -1.19
CA LEU A 234 10.43 -22.44 -2.37
C LEU A 234 10.65 -21.26 -3.34
N ALA A 235 11.91 -20.99 -3.68
CA ALA A 235 12.35 -20.00 -4.67
C ALA A 235 12.86 -20.65 -5.95
N LEU A 236 13.48 -21.83 -5.86
CA LEU A 236 13.99 -22.59 -7.00
C LEU A 236 13.87 -24.08 -6.73
N ASN A 237 13.55 -24.85 -7.76
CA ASN A 237 13.62 -26.31 -7.77
C ASN A 237 14.26 -26.75 -9.09
N MET A 238 15.38 -27.48 -9.03
CA MET A 238 16.10 -28.00 -10.19
C MET A 238 16.28 -29.51 -10.06
N THR A 239 16.07 -30.26 -11.15
CA THR A 239 16.16 -31.73 -11.17
C THR A 239 17.37 -32.27 -11.94
N ASP A 240 17.97 -31.46 -12.81
CA ASP A 240 19.21 -31.78 -13.53
C ASP A 240 20.24 -30.67 -13.25
N ILE A 241 21.22 -31.01 -12.42
CA ILE A 241 22.22 -30.07 -11.91
C ILE A 241 23.65 -30.45 -12.32
N ALA A 242 23.79 -31.46 -13.18
CA ALA A 242 25.10 -31.90 -13.65
C ALA A 242 25.74 -30.81 -14.53
N GLY A 243 27.01 -30.49 -14.27
CA GLY A 243 27.76 -29.49 -15.04
C GLY A 243 27.39 -28.03 -14.78
N ILE A 244 26.40 -27.74 -13.92
CA ILE A 244 26.11 -26.37 -13.49
C ILE A 244 27.23 -25.87 -12.56
N SER A 245 27.82 -24.71 -12.88
CA SER A 245 28.83 -24.07 -12.02
C SER A 245 28.29 -22.83 -11.30
N GLU A 246 27.32 -22.13 -11.88
CA GLU A 246 26.73 -20.91 -11.31
C GLU A 246 25.23 -20.83 -11.57
N VAL A 247 24.48 -20.35 -10.57
CA VAL A 247 23.06 -19.98 -10.68
C VAL A 247 22.86 -18.57 -10.15
N SER A 248 22.33 -17.69 -10.99
CA SER A 248 21.96 -16.32 -10.59
C SER A 248 20.45 -16.21 -10.55
N LEU A 249 19.89 -15.82 -9.41
CA LEU A 249 18.45 -15.64 -9.23
C LEU A 249 18.10 -14.17 -9.07
N ILE A 250 16.98 -13.77 -9.67
CA ILE A 250 16.40 -12.44 -9.56
C ILE A 250 15.06 -12.55 -8.83
N SER A 251 15.00 -11.94 -7.65
CA SER A 251 13.79 -11.84 -6.85
C SER A 251 12.77 -10.95 -7.56
N PRO A 252 11.48 -11.35 -7.62
CA PRO A 252 10.43 -10.47 -8.09
C PRO A 252 10.09 -9.38 -7.06
N LYS A 253 10.72 -9.42 -5.89
CA LYS A 253 10.39 -8.61 -4.71
C LYS A 253 11.61 -7.91 -4.12
N LYS A 254 11.45 -6.65 -3.71
CA LYS A 254 12.47 -5.86 -3.00
C LYS A 254 11.84 -5.18 -1.79
N VAL A 255 12.55 -5.17 -0.67
CA VAL A 255 12.12 -4.48 0.56
C VAL A 255 12.86 -3.15 0.69
N TYR A 256 12.10 -2.07 0.81
CA TYR A 256 12.61 -0.75 1.16
C TYR A 256 12.29 -0.45 2.63
N LYS A 257 13.22 0.20 3.32
CA LYS A 257 13.00 0.70 4.69
C LYS A 257 12.73 2.19 4.60
N PHE A 258 11.76 2.68 5.38
CA PHE A 258 11.44 4.09 5.48
C PHE A 258 10.91 4.42 6.88
N GLU A 259 10.86 5.70 7.20
CA GLU A 259 10.33 6.20 8.46
C GLU A 259 9.02 6.98 8.22
N LEU A 260 8.08 6.89 9.14
CA LEU A 260 6.91 7.77 9.16
C LEU A 260 7.26 9.08 9.84
N LEU A 261 7.09 10.19 9.11
CA LEU A 261 7.42 11.54 9.55
C LEU A 261 6.21 12.20 10.21
N PRO A 262 6.37 13.20 11.09
CA PRO A 262 5.25 13.99 11.60
C PRO A 262 4.31 14.43 10.47
N ASP A 263 3.00 14.31 10.69
CA ASP A 263 2.03 14.59 9.63
C ASP A 263 2.12 16.06 9.18
N GLY A 264 2.29 16.25 7.87
CA GLY A 264 2.56 17.56 7.26
C GLY A 264 4.05 17.85 6.99
N GLU A 265 4.97 17.09 7.58
CA GLU A 265 6.39 17.17 7.21
C GLU A 265 6.64 16.64 5.79
N LYS A 266 7.68 17.19 5.16
CA LYS A 266 8.06 16.85 3.80
C LYS A 266 8.98 15.63 3.84
N GLY A 267 8.54 14.52 3.27
CA GLY A 267 9.39 13.34 3.05
C GLY A 267 10.04 13.32 1.67
N ASP A 268 10.90 12.32 1.46
CA ASP A 268 11.67 12.08 0.23
C ASP A 268 10.79 11.50 -0.89
N TYR A 269 9.91 12.33 -1.47
CA TYR A 269 9.17 11.99 -2.67
C TYR A 269 9.18 13.14 -3.68
N TRP A 270 9.14 12.79 -4.97
CA TRP A 270 9.14 13.79 -6.02
C TRP A 270 7.79 14.54 -6.01
N ARG A 271 7.89 15.85 -5.82
CA ARG A 271 6.76 16.74 -6.05
C ARG A 271 6.72 16.98 -7.54
N GLY A 272 5.70 16.45 -8.18
CA GLY A 272 5.40 16.74 -9.57
C GLY A 272 5.09 18.19 -9.86
N THR A 273 5.27 19.09 -8.89
CA THR A 273 4.99 20.50 -8.97
C THR A 273 6.23 21.33 -8.65
N TYR A 274 6.42 22.41 -9.40
CA TYR A 274 7.48 23.39 -9.23
C TYR A 274 6.88 24.79 -9.03
N GLU A 275 7.38 25.52 -8.04
CA GLU A 275 7.02 26.92 -7.82
C GLU A 275 7.96 27.82 -8.63
N VAL A 276 7.40 28.50 -9.62
CA VAL A 276 8.11 29.36 -10.57
C VAL A 276 8.86 30.47 -9.82
N GLN A 277 10.16 30.60 -10.08
CA GLN A 277 10.97 31.69 -9.57
C GLN A 277 10.92 32.92 -10.49
N ASP A 278 11.36 34.05 -9.97
CA ASP A 278 11.30 35.32 -10.70
C ASP A 278 12.07 35.25 -12.03
N GLY A 279 11.39 35.58 -13.14
CA GLY A 279 11.97 35.57 -14.49
C GLY A 279 12.13 34.18 -15.15
N GLU A 280 11.70 33.09 -14.53
CA GLU A 280 11.77 31.76 -15.16
C GLU A 280 10.73 31.56 -16.26
N THR A 281 11.12 30.82 -17.30
CA THR A 281 10.28 30.49 -18.45
C THR A 281 10.07 28.98 -18.55
N PHE A 282 9.09 28.54 -19.35
CA PHE A 282 8.95 27.12 -19.70
C PHE A 282 10.25 26.54 -20.27
N ALA A 283 11.05 27.34 -20.99
CA ALA A 283 12.34 26.90 -21.53
C ALA A 283 13.39 26.64 -20.44
N SER A 284 13.60 27.59 -19.54
CA SER A 284 14.59 27.44 -18.46
C SER A 284 14.18 26.34 -17.47
N ILE A 285 12.88 26.19 -17.22
CA ILE A 285 12.37 25.12 -16.36
C ILE A 285 12.46 23.77 -17.09
N ALA A 286 12.10 23.68 -18.37
CA ALA A 286 12.22 22.43 -19.11
C ALA A 286 13.66 21.90 -19.15
N GLU A 287 14.64 22.79 -19.36
CA GLU A 287 16.06 22.46 -19.30
C GLU A 287 16.46 21.94 -17.91
N LYS A 288 16.07 22.66 -16.84
CA LYS A 288 16.30 22.26 -15.45
C LYS A 288 15.71 20.89 -15.12
N TYR A 289 14.60 20.53 -15.76
CA TYR A 289 13.89 19.28 -15.56
C TYR A 289 14.14 18.23 -16.66
N GLY A 290 15.13 18.44 -17.54
CA GLY A 290 15.52 17.46 -18.56
C GLY A 290 14.39 17.09 -19.53
N THR A 291 13.50 18.03 -19.82
CA THR A 291 12.33 17.87 -20.69
C THR A 291 12.30 18.93 -21.78
N THR A 292 11.25 18.97 -22.59
CA THR A 292 11.03 20.04 -23.57
C THR A 292 9.97 21.03 -23.08
N PRO A 293 10.01 22.30 -23.53
CA PRO A 293 8.99 23.29 -23.15
C PRO A 293 7.58 22.86 -23.58
N ILE A 294 7.46 22.16 -24.71
CA ILE A 294 6.20 21.62 -25.23
C ILE A 294 5.68 20.50 -24.31
N SER A 295 6.54 19.56 -23.91
CA SER A 295 6.18 18.50 -22.97
C SER A 295 5.78 19.06 -21.61
N LEU A 296 6.50 20.08 -21.14
CA LEU A 296 6.19 20.76 -19.88
C LEU A 296 4.86 21.51 -19.95
N LEU A 297 4.56 22.19 -21.07
CA LEU A 297 3.28 22.85 -21.30
C LEU A 297 2.12 21.83 -21.38
N ALA A 298 2.33 20.70 -22.05
CA ALA A 298 1.31 19.65 -22.15
C ALA A 298 0.93 19.05 -20.79
N MET A 299 1.86 19.00 -19.83
CA MET A 299 1.60 18.61 -18.44
C MET A 299 0.82 19.66 -17.64
N ASN A 300 0.74 20.89 -18.16
CA ASN A 300 0.10 22.05 -17.57
C ASN A 300 -0.95 22.62 -18.51
N SER A 301 -1.79 21.73 -19.08
CA SER A 301 -2.78 22.10 -20.10
C SER A 301 -3.84 23.10 -19.61
N ASP A 302 -3.92 23.33 -18.30
CA ASP A 302 -4.74 24.36 -17.65
C ASP A 302 -4.10 25.76 -17.67
N ILE A 303 -2.83 25.87 -18.05
CA ILE A 303 -2.05 27.13 -18.06
C ILE A 303 -2.13 27.87 -19.40
N ASP A 304 -2.78 27.32 -20.45
CA ASP A 304 -2.91 28.08 -21.71
C ASP A 304 -4.16 27.88 -22.59
N ASP A 305 -4.38 28.94 -23.36
CA ASP A 305 -5.25 29.08 -24.52
C ASP A 305 -4.44 28.74 -25.79
N TYR A 306 -4.74 27.59 -26.41
CA TYR A 306 -4.04 27.03 -27.59
C TYR A 306 -4.03 27.92 -28.85
N SER A 307 -4.54 29.15 -28.78
CA SER A 307 -4.65 30.08 -29.91
C SER A 307 -3.45 31.00 -30.15
N LYS A 308 -2.40 30.99 -29.30
CA LYS A 308 -1.25 31.91 -29.43
C LYS A 308 0.09 31.20 -29.76
N PRO A 309 0.91 31.78 -30.67
CA PRO A 309 2.19 31.19 -31.11
C PRO A 309 3.36 31.36 -30.11
N VAL A 310 3.10 31.69 -28.85
CA VAL A 310 4.10 32.01 -27.82
C VAL A 310 3.72 31.32 -26.51
N TYR A 311 4.66 30.63 -25.85
CA TYR A 311 4.43 30.01 -24.54
C TYR A 311 3.85 31.02 -23.53
N PRO A 312 2.94 30.61 -22.65
CA PRO A 312 2.33 31.52 -21.70
C PRO A 312 3.39 32.00 -20.71
N ALA A 313 3.29 33.26 -20.32
CA ALA A 313 4.19 33.84 -19.33
C ALA A 313 3.92 33.19 -17.97
N LEU A 314 4.97 32.68 -17.33
CA LEU A 314 4.89 32.17 -15.98
C LEU A 314 5.04 33.31 -14.97
N THR A 315 4.24 33.26 -13.91
CA THR A 315 4.30 34.23 -12.82
C THR A 315 5.06 33.67 -11.63
N LYS A 316 5.85 34.51 -10.95
CA LYS A 316 6.54 34.12 -9.72
C LYS A 316 5.53 33.59 -8.69
N GLY A 317 5.83 32.43 -8.10
CA GLY A 317 4.95 31.75 -7.15
C GLY A 317 3.87 30.88 -7.80
N GLN A 318 3.74 30.89 -9.13
CA GLN A 318 2.86 29.98 -9.85
C GLN A 318 3.38 28.55 -9.69
N VAL A 319 2.48 27.63 -9.36
CA VAL A 319 2.79 26.22 -9.20
C VAL A 319 2.44 25.50 -10.50
N ILE A 320 3.45 24.91 -11.15
CA ILE A 320 3.29 24.17 -12.41
C ILE A 320 3.69 22.71 -12.21
N GLN A 321 3.08 21.78 -12.94
CA GLN A 321 3.56 20.41 -13.04
C GLN A 321 4.91 20.36 -13.76
N VAL A 322 5.83 19.54 -13.30
CA VAL A 322 7.13 19.25 -13.94
C VAL A 322 7.26 17.73 -14.10
N PRO A 323 8.21 17.21 -14.92
CA PRO A 323 8.50 15.78 -14.99
C PRO A 323 9.50 15.29 -13.93
N PRO A 324 9.51 13.98 -13.62
CA PRO A 324 10.44 13.38 -12.67
C PRO A 324 11.90 13.65 -13.03
N GLN A 325 12.73 13.94 -12.03
CA GLN A 325 14.16 14.20 -12.18
C GLN A 325 14.94 13.15 -11.39
N SER A 326 15.87 12.45 -12.05
CA SER A 326 16.67 11.36 -11.47
C SER A 326 17.62 11.78 -10.33
N ASN A 327 17.78 13.09 -10.09
CA ASN A 327 18.90 13.64 -9.30
C ASN A 327 18.48 14.50 -8.09
N ARG A 328 17.32 14.27 -7.46
CA ARG A 328 16.98 14.99 -6.22
C ARG A 328 16.41 14.10 -5.12
N LYS A 329 17.23 13.85 -4.09
CA LYS A 329 16.76 13.76 -2.71
C LYS A 329 16.25 15.15 -2.30
N SER A 330 15.07 15.23 -1.68
CA SER A 330 14.67 16.43 -0.94
C SER A 330 15.52 16.63 0.30
#